data_AF-A0AAW1KNH1-F1
#
_entry.id   AF-A0AAW1KNH1-F1
#
_cell.length_a   1.000
_cell.length_b   1.000
_cell.length_c   1.000
_cell.angle_alpha   90.00
_cell.angle_beta   90.00
_cell.angle_gamma   90.00
#
_symmetry.space_group_name_H-M   'P 1'
#
loop_
_entity.id
_entity.type
_entity.pdbx_description
1 polymer ?
#
loop_
_entity_poly.entity_id
_entity_poly.type
_entity_poly.pdbx_seq_one_letter_code
_entity_poly.pdbx_strand_id
1 'polypeptide(L)'
;MNENLICAIKETASSCDMLKVIKVKANYDPGTVESKPWFSRECLSLKLSVRKNLKTYKNDPNRENLTTYIKSKTKYRNAIQFHKKKFAKDIIDSLANVGNNVVFWQTDRFAGKCWE
;
A
#
# COMPACT_ATOMS: atom_id res chain seq x y z
N MET A 1 -34.82 -11.02 -29.81
CA MET A 1 -33.44 -10.64 -30.16
C MET A 1 -32.60 -11.91 -30.15
N ASN A 2 -31.91 -12.21 -31.25
CA ASN A 2 -31.31 -13.52 -31.51
C ASN A 2 -30.04 -13.69 -30.65
N GLU A 3 -30.00 -14.65 -29.73
CA GLU A 3 -28.85 -14.87 -28.83
C GLU A 3 -27.55 -15.11 -29.61
N ASN A 4 -27.66 -15.73 -30.77
CA ASN A 4 -26.56 -15.97 -31.70
C ASN A 4 -25.90 -14.67 -32.18
N LEU A 5 -26.68 -13.61 -32.37
CA LEU A 5 -26.15 -12.31 -32.79
C LEU A 5 -25.34 -11.66 -31.66
N ILE A 6 -25.79 -11.82 -30.41
CA ILE A 6 -25.09 -11.26 -29.25
C ILE A 6 -23.75 -11.97 -29.03
N CYS A 7 -23.69 -13.29 -29.21
CA CYS A 7 -22.45 -14.05 -29.12
C CYS A 7 -21.46 -13.65 -30.22
N ALA A 8 -21.90 -13.57 -31.48
CA ALA A 8 -21.05 -13.18 -32.60
C ALA A 8 -20.48 -11.76 -32.45
N ILE A 9 -21.26 -10.82 -31.92
CA ILE A 9 -20.78 -9.45 -31.63
C ILE A 9 -19.72 -9.48 -30.52
N LYS A 10 -19.90 -10.27 -29.46
CA LYS A 10 -18.93 -10.38 -28.36
C LYS A 10 -17.62 -11.02 -28.82
N GLU A 11 -17.70 -12.07 -29.61
CA GLU A 11 -16.51 -12.76 -30.15
C GLU A 11 -15.72 -11.83 -31.07
N THR A 12 -16.39 -11.18 -32.03
CA THR A 12 -15.74 -10.21 -32.93
C THR A 12 -15.13 -9.03 -32.17
N ALA A 13 -15.85 -8.46 -31.20
CA ALA A 13 -15.34 -7.37 -30.37
C ALA A 13 -14.12 -7.79 -29.52
N SER A 14 -14.08 -9.05 -29.07
CA SER A 14 -12.95 -9.62 -28.34
C SER A 14 -11.74 -9.85 -29.25
N SER A 15 -11.96 -10.41 -30.45
CA SER A 15 -10.87 -10.67 -31.41
C SER A 15 -10.23 -9.40 -31.97
N CYS A 16 -10.97 -8.30 -31.98
CA CYS A 16 -10.49 -7.01 -32.48
C CYS A 16 -9.96 -6.08 -31.37
N ASP A 17 -9.79 -6.57 -30.13
CA ASP A 17 -9.40 -5.77 -28.96
C ASP A 17 -10.26 -4.50 -28.75
N MET A 18 -11.49 -4.51 -29.27
CA MET A 18 -12.45 -3.40 -29.16
C MET A 18 -13.19 -3.40 -27.83
N LEU A 19 -13.00 -4.45 -27.02
CA LEU A 19 -13.46 -4.46 -25.64
C LEU A 19 -12.60 -3.50 -24.84
N LYS A 20 -13.20 -2.35 -24.51
CA LYS A 20 -12.66 -1.44 -23.51
C LYS A 20 -12.41 -2.26 -22.25
N VAL A 21 -11.14 -2.44 -21.89
CA VAL A 21 -10.75 -2.95 -20.57
C VAL A 21 -11.24 -1.91 -19.57
N ILE A 22 -12.49 -2.04 -19.16
CA ILE A 22 -12.99 -1.39 -17.97
C ILE A 22 -12.15 -2.04 -16.90
N LYS A 23 -11.13 -1.31 -16.42
CA LYS A 23 -10.51 -1.59 -15.14
C LYS A 23 -11.64 -1.42 -14.14
N VAL A 24 -12.43 -2.49 -13.96
CA VAL A 24 -13.33 -2.66 -12.84
C VAL A 24 -12.39 -2.39 -11.68
N LYS A 25 -12.61 -1.27 -10.99
CA LYS A 25 -11.93 -1.02 -9.73
C LYS A 25 -12.24 -2.26 -8.92
N ALA A 26 -11.26 -3.15 -8.82
CA ALA A 26 -11.40 -4.38 -8.07
C ALA A 26 -12.01 -3.97 -6.74
N ASN A 27 -13.12 -4.64 -6.41
CA ASN A 27 -13.64 -4.63 -5.05
C ASN A 27 -12.43 -4.71 -4.12
N TYR A 28 -12.36 -3.79 -3.17
CA TYR A 28 -11.23 -3.56 -2.26
C TYR A 28 -10.79 -4.88 -1.62
N ASP A 29 -9.93 -5.62 -2.31
CA ASP A 29 -9.32 -6.83 -1.84
C ASP A 29 -8.15 -6.38 -0.96
N PRO A 30 -8.19 -6.63 0.35
CA PRO A 30 -7.16 -6.14 1.26
C PRO A 30 -5.76 -6.69 0.96
N GLY A 31 -5.63 -7.66 0.05
CA GLY A 31 -4.40 -8.42 -0.20
C GLY A 31 -3.47 -7.93 -1.32
N THR A 32 -3.89 -7.04 -2.23
CA THR A 32 -3.14 -6.85 -3.51
C THR A 32 -2.77 -5.42 -3.91
N VAL A 33 -2.97 -4.43 -3.03
CA VAL A 33 -2.21 -3.18 -3.15
C VAL A 33 -1.00 -3.36 -2.28
N GLU A 34 0.20 -3.22 -2.86
CA GLU A 34 1.47 -3.08 -2.14
C GLU A 34 1.30 -2.05 -1.02
N SER A 35 0.84 -2.52 0.14
CA SER A 35 0.63 -1.71 1.31
C SER A 35 2.06 -1.43 1.73
N LYS A 36 2.49 -0.18 1.51
CA LYS A 36 3.85 0.24 1.84
C LYS A 36 4.15 -0.31 3.23
N PRO A 37 5.25 -1.04 3.45
CA PRO A 37 5.43 -1.84 4.66
C PRO A 37 5.43 -1.00 5.95
N TRP A 38 5.73 0.30 5.84
CA TRP A 38 5.63 1.28 6.93
C TRP A 38 4.21 1.87 7.13
N PHE A 39 3.22 1.53 6.32
CA PHE A 39 1.87 2.10 6.38
C PHE A 39 0.98 1.30 7.33
N SER A 40 1.01 1.67 8.60
CA SER A 40 0.28 0.98 9.67
C SER A 40 -1.24 1.22 9.65
N ARG A 41 -1.98 0.39 10.42
CA ARG A 41 -3.43 0.57 10.68
C ARG A 41 -3.75 1.94 11.30
N GLU A 42 -2.83 2.49 12.09
CA GLU A 42 -2.92 3.84 12.64
C GLU A 42 -2.91 4.92 11.54
N CYS A 43 -1.97 4.81 10.58
CA CYS A 43 -1.92 5.70 9.42
C CYS A 43 -3.23 5.67 8.63
N LEU A 44 -3.84 4.49 8.47
CA LEU A 44 -5.14 4.35 7.82
C LEU A 44 -6.26 5.05 8.62
N SER A 45 -6.34 4.82 9.93
CA SER A 45 -7.33 5.45 10.80
C SER A 45 -7.24 6.99 10.75
N LEU A 46 -6.04 7.53 10.85
CA LEU A 46 -5.78 8.97 10.75
C LEU A 46 -6.13 9.52 9.36
N LYS A 47 -5.81 8.79 8.29
CA LYS A 47 -6.20 9.17 6.91
C LYS A 47 -7.73 9.26 6.76
N LEU A 48 -8.47 8.31 7.33
CA LEU A 48 -9.94 8.34 7.33
C LEU A 48 -10.48 9.52 8.16
N SER A 49 -9.89 9.78 9.33
CA SER A 49 -10.24 10.94 10.16
C SER A 49 -10.03 12.27 9.42
N VAL A 50 -8.89 12.44 8.73
CA VAL A 50 -8.60 13.63 7.91
C VAL A 50 -9.64 13.80 6.81
N ARG A 51 -10.02 12.72 6.11
CA ARG A 51 -11.04 12.76 5.07
C ARG A 51 -12.41 13.17 5.62
N LYS A 52 -12.80 12.62 6.78
CA LYS A 52 -14.04 12.99 7.47
C LYS A 52 -14.05 14.47 7.83
N ASN A 53 -13.00 14.97 8.47
CA ASN A 53 -12.92 16.37 8.90
C ASN A 53 -12.85 17.35 7.72
N LEU A 54 -12.18 16.96 6.62
CA LEU A 54 -12.20 17.74 5.39
C LEU A 54 -13.61 17.82 4.80
N LYS A 55 -14.37 16.72 4.82
CA LYS A 55 -15.77 16.71 4.36
C LYS A 55 -16.63 17.62 5.24
N THR A 56 -16.48 17.55 6.56
CA THR A 56 -17.17 18.45 7.50
C THR A 56 -16.87 19.91 7.21
N TYR A 57 -15.60 20.29 7.06
CA TYR A 57 -15.22 21.66 6.73
C TYR A 57 -15.75 22.13 5.36
N LYS A 58 -15.78 21.25 4.34
CA LYS A 58 -16.34 21.57 3.03
C LYS A 58 -17.85 21.81 3.07
N ASN A 59 -18.56 21.09 3.94
CA ASN A 59 -20.00 21.22 4.11
C ASN A 59 -20.37 22.44 4.96
N ASP A 60 -19.56 22.77 5.96
CA ASP A 60 -19.75 23.89 6.88
C ASP A 60 -18.42 24.62 7.14
N PRO A 61 -18.08 25.62 6.29
CA PRO A 61 -16.81 26.33 6.37
C PRO A 61 -16.79 27.32 7.54
N ASN A 62 -16.35 26.85 8.71
CA ASN A 62 -16.11 27.69 9.88
C ASN A 62 -14.72 27.45 10.47
N ARG A 63 -14.29 28.37 11.36
CA ARG A 63 -12.95 28.37 11.96
C ARG A 63 -12.67 27.12 12.80
N GLU A 64 -13.67 26.60 13.48
CA GLU A 64 -13.55 25.40 14.32
C GLU A 64 -13.33 24.13 13.48
N ASN A 65 -14.13 23.96 12.43
CA ASN A 65 -14.01 22.87 11.46
C ASN A 65 -12.66 22.92 10.74
N LEU A 66 -12.21 24.11 10.34
CA LEU A 66 -10.88 24.31 9.76
C LEU A 66 -9.77 23.89 10.72
N THR A 67 -9.86 24.31 11.98
CA THR A 67 -8.88 23.97 13.03
C THR A 67 -8.82 22.47 13.27
N THR A 68 -9.98 21.82 13.33
CA THR A 68 -10.11 20.36 13.50
C THR A 68 -9.50 19.60 12.33
N TYR A 69 -9.77 20.03 11.08
CA TYR A 69 -9.14 19.47 9.90
C TYR A 69 -7.61 19.63 9.93
N ILE A 70 -7.11 20.84 10.20
CA ILE A 70 -5.65 21.09 10.29
C ILE A 70 -5.00 20.22 11.35
N LYS A 71 -5.57 20.16 12.57
CA LYS A 71 -5.06 19.30 13.65
C LYS A 71 -4.98 17.83 13.23
N SER A 72 -6.05 17.30 12.63
CA SER A 72 -6.06 15.91 12.15
C SER A 72 -5.04 15.66 11.03
N LYS A 73 -4.85 16.64 10.12
CA LYS A 73 -3.86 16.57 9.03
C LYS A 73 -2.43 16.56 9.57
N THR A 74 -2.14 17.36 10.59
CA THR A 74 -0.84 17.37 11.27
C THR A 74 -0.56 16.03 11.95
N LYS A 75 -1.53 15.49 12.71
CA LYS A 75 -1.41 14.16 13.34
C LYS A 75 -1.10 13.06 12.30
N TYR A 76 -1.83 13.05 11.19
CA TYR A 76 -1.58 12.10 10.10
C TYR A 76 -0.17 12.24 9.51
N ARG A 77 0.30 13.47 9.26
CA ARG A 77 1.67 13.70 8.75
C ARG A 77 2.74 13.19 9.71
N ASN A 78 2.57 13.47 11.00
CA ASN A 78 3.50 13.03 12.03
C ASN A 78 3.54 11.51 12.14
N ALA A 79 2.40 10.83 12.11
CA ALA A 79 2.33 9.37 12.13
C ALA A 79 3.04 8.76 10.91
N ILE A 80 2.83 9.29 9.71
CA ILE A 80 3.52 8.83 8.50
C ILE A 80 5.04 8.98 8.64
N GLN A 81 5.50 10.11 9.15
CA GLN A 81 6.93 10.35 9.36
C GLN A 81 7.51 9.41 10.41
N PHE A 82 6.80 9.20 11.52
CA PHE A 82 7.19 8.29 12.58
C PHE A 82 7.33 6.85 12.07
N HIS A 83 6.29 6.31 11.42
CA HIS A 83 6.32 4.92 10.94
C HIS A 83 7.37 4.71 9.85
N LYS A 84 7.61 5.69 8.98
CA LYS A 84 8.73 5.64 8.01
C LYS A 84 10.08 5.56 8.69
N LYS A 85 10.32 6.43 9.69
CA LYS A 85 11.58 6.44 10.45
C LYS A 85 11.79 5.14 11.21
N LYS A 86 10.72 4.65 11.86
CA LYS A 86 10.73 3.37 12.58
C LYS A 86 11.09 2.22 11.65
N PHE A 87 10.39 2.09 10.52
CA PHE A 87 10.67 1.05 9.54
C PHE A 87 12.10 1.10 8.99
N ALA A 88 12.61 2.30 8.68
CA ALA A 88 14.00 2.46 8.24
C ALA A 88 15.00 2.03 9.32
N LYS A 89 14.72 2.38 10.59
CA LYS A 89 15.54 1.94 11.73
C LYS A 89 15.48 0.41 11.90
N ASP A 90 14.30 -0.18 11.85
CA ASP A 90 14.12 -1.62 11.99
C ASP A 90 14.88 -2.40 10.91
N ILE A 91 14.93 -1.88 9.66
CA ILE A 91 15.78 -2.43 8.59
C ILE A 91 17.26 -2.32 8.94
N ILE A 92 17.71 -1.13 9.35
CA ILE A 92 19.14 -0.91 9.70
C ILE A 92 19.56 -1.84 10.83
N ASP A 93 18.75 -1.95 11.89
CA ASP A 93 19.01 -2.81 13.04
C ASP A 93 19.02 -4.30 12.62
N SER A 94 18.11 -4.70 11.74
CA SER A 94 18.09 -6.07 11.18
C SER A 94 19.34 -6.37 10.36
N LEU A 95 19.80 -5.42 9.54
CA LEU A 95 21.02 -5.56 8.74
C LEU A 95 22.29 -5.50 9.60
N ALA A 96 22.32 -4.69 10.66
CA ALA A 96 23.43 -4.62 11.59
C ALA A 96 23.66 -5.95 12.32
N ASN A 97 22.59 -6.68 12.64
CA ASN A 97 22.68 -8.04 13.20
C ASN A 97 23.26 -9.07 12.20
N VAL A 98 23.05 -8.87 10.89
CA VAL A 98 23.73 -9.66 9.83
C VAL A 98 25.20 -9.26 9.71
N GLY A 99 25.56 -8.05 10.16
CA GLY A 99 26.91 -7.52 10.24
C GLY A 99 27.88 -8.28 11.16
N ASN A 100 27.41 -9.28 11.93
CA ASN A 100 28.29 -10.33 12.47
C ASN A 100 28.67 -11.34 11.35
N ASN A 101 29.11 -10.77 10.23
CA ASN A 101 29.32 -11.38 8.92
C ASN A 101 30.41 -12.46 8.96
N VAL A 102 31.21 -12.47 10.03
CA VAL A 102 32.20 -13.52 10.30
C VAL A 102 31.50 -14.88 10.41
N VAL A 103 30.36 -14.98 11.10
CA VAL A 103 29.63 -16.26 11.25
C VAL A 103 28.95 -16.65 9.93
N PHE A 104 28.38 -15.68 9.21
CA PHE A 104 27.72 -15.92 7.92
C PHE A 104 28.71 -16.49 6.87
N TRP A 105 29.86 -15.85 6.67
CA TRP A 105 30.89 -16.35 5.74
C TRP A 105 31.70 -17.55 6.27
N GLN A 106 31.80 -17.74 7.59
CA GLN A 106 32.42 -18.96 8.14
C GLN A 106 31.59 -20.20 7.87
N THR A 107 30.26 -20.09 7.87
CA THR A 107 29.37 -21.23 7.61
C THR A 107 29.52 -21.72 6.15
N ASP A 108 29.67 -20.80 5.19
CA ASP A 108 29.92 -21.15 3.77
C ASP A 108 31.30 -21.78 3.54
N ARG A 109 32.34 -21.42 4.31
CA ARG A 109 33.66 -22.07 4.20
C ARG A 109 33.69 -23.51 4.70
N PHE A 110 32.80 -23.90 5.60
CA PHE A 110 32.72 -25.28 6.08
C PHE A 110 31.88 -26.18 5.17
N ALA A 111 30.90 -25.64 4.44
CA ALA A 111 30.06 -26.40 3.50
C ALA A 111 30.82 -26.89 2.25
N GLY A 112 31.96 -26.26 1.91
CA GLY A 112 32.80 -26.67 0.78
C GLY A 112 33.71 -27.88 1.01
N LYS A 113 33.70 -28.50 2.21
CA LYS A 113 34.54 -29.67 2.55
C LYS A 113 33.80 -31.01 2.56
N CYS A 114 32.51 -31.06 2.22
CA CYS A 114 31.73 -32.31 2.19
C CYS A 114 31.61 -32.93 0.78
N TRP A 115 32.49 -32.57 -0.15
CA TRP A 115 32.53 -33.14 -1.51
C TRP A 115 33.97 -33.56 -1.89
N GLU A 116 34.65 -34.28 -0.99
CA GLU A 116 35.76 -35.17 -1.38
C GLU A 116 35.26 -36.61 -1.49
#